data_AF-A0A9D4Q8H8-F1
#
_entry.id   AF-A0A9D4Q8H8-F1
#
_cell.length_a   1.000
_cell.length_b   1.000
_cell.length_c   1.000
_cell.angle_alpha   90.00
_cell.angle_beta   90.00
_cell.angle_gamma   90.00
#
_symmetry.space_group_name_H-M   'P 1'
#
loop_
_entity.id
_entity.type
_entity.pdbx_description
1 polymer ?
#
loop_
_entity_poly.entity_id
_entity_poly.type
_entity_poly.pdbx_seq_one_letter_code
_entity_poly.pdbx_strand_id
1 'polypeptide(L)'
;MLESEIDREAAISRDIEEQLLGNSFTVAAVLADSVPSMCRSVWSFQRNERWFEDTLPHLTEFYFKQALRVTPSTFRYLVESLACDLSRLSTQMRTPISVEKRVAIGLYRLCSSAEDRTIAHLFGVGRSTVNVVWRQFSTAVIQQLESQWICMVRRADMADHVREFFAVTGFPQAVGALDGCHFPVSPPKKHATDYYNYKGW
;
A
#
# COMPACT_ATOMS: atom_id res chain seq x y z
N MET A 1 -27.36 -49.48 -27.28
CA MET A 1 -27.96 -49.81 -25.96
C MET A 1 -27.16 -49.18 -24.83
N LEU A 2 -25.82 -49.25 -24.83
CA LEU A 2 -24.97 -48.57 -23.84
C LEU A 2 -24.90 -47.03 -24.01
N GLU A 3 -24.86 -46.51 -25.24
CA GLU A 3 -24.77 -45.06 -25.50
C GLU A 3 -26.02 -44.29 -25.05
N SER A 4 -27.21 -44.89 -25.21
CA SER A 4 -28.48 -44.30 -24.74
C SER A 4 -28.61 -44.25 -23.22
N GLU A 5 -27.88 -45.10 -22.50
CA GLU A 5 -27.83 -45.11 -21.03
C GLU A 5 -26.92 -43.96 -20.53
N ILE A 6 -25.78 -43.77 -21.20
CA ILE A 6 -24.80 -42.71 -20.89
C ILE A 6 -25.40 -41.31 -21.14
N ASP A 7 -26.13 -41.14 -22.24
CA ASP A 7 -26.79 -39.86 -22.54
C ASP A 7 -27.89 -39.51 -21.52
N ARG A 8 -28.57 -40.53 -20.98
CA ARG A 8 -29.56 -40.34 -19.90
C ARG A 8 -28.91 -39.94 -18.59
N GLU A 9 -27.81 -40.59 -18.19
CA GLU A 9 -27.08 -40.20 -16.97
C GLU A 9 -26.45 -38.81 -17.09
N ALA A 10 -25.91 -38.46 -18.26
CA ALA A 10 -25.36 -37.12 -18.50
C ALA A 10 -26.45 -36.03 -18.51
N ALA A 11 -27.68 -36.35 -18.91
CA ALA A 11 -28.81 -35.43 -18.79
C ALA A 11 -29.22 -35.24 -17.33
N ILE A 12 -29.31 -36.32 -16.55
CA ILE A 12 -29.64 -36.27 -15.12
C ILE A 12 -28.58 -35.48 -14.33
N SER A 13 -27.29 -35.66 -14.63
CA SER A 13 -26.23 -34.94 -13.92
C SER A 13 -26.25 -33.43 -14.20
N ARG A 14 -26.60 -33.02 -15.43
CA ARG A 14 -26.74 -31.59 -15.77
C ARG A 14 -27.95 -30.97 -15.08
N ASP A 15 -29.05 -31.71 -14.99
CA ASP A 15 -30.27 -31.26 -14.31
C ASP A 15 -30.04 -31.10 -12.80
N ILE A 16 -29.25 -31.99 -12.19
CA ILE A 16 -28.81 -31.87 -10.80
C ILE A 16 -27.87 -30.68 -10.60
N GLU A 17 -26.91 -30.44 -11.50
CA GLU A 17 -26.03 -29.26 -11.44
C GLU A 17 -26.82 -27.94 -11.58
N GLU A 18 -27.81 -27.90 -12.48
CA GLU A 18 -28.66 -26.72 -12.69
C GLU A 18 -29.58 -26.45 -11.48
N GLN A 19 -30.13 -27.51 -10.88
CA GLN A 19 -30.86 -27.41 -9.61
C GLN A 19 -29.96 -27.00 -8.43
N LEU A 20 -28.73 -27.50 -8.34
CA LEU A 20 -27.77 -27.09 -7.31
C LEU A 20 -27.32 -25.64 -7.48
N LEU A 21 -27.11 -25.17 -8.71
CA LEU A 21 -26.80 -23.77 -9.04
C LEU A 21 -27.97 -22.84 -8.72
N GLY A 22 -29.20 -23.23 -9.10
CA GLY A 22 -30.43 -22.50 -8.78
C GLY A 22 -30.66 -22.40 -7.27
N ASN A 23 -30.47 -23.49 -6.53
CA ASN A 23 -30.59 -23.51 -5.08
C ASN A 23 -29.47 -22.72 -4.40
N SER A 24 -28.23 -22.77 -4.91
CA SER A 24 -27.10 -21.97 -4.40
C SER A 24 -27.35 -20.47 -4.53
N PHE A 25 -27.88 -20.03 -5.68
CA PHE A 25 -28.24 -18.63 -5.90
C PHE A 25 -29.42 -18.19 -5.03
N THR A 26 -30.41 -19.07 -4.85
CA THR A 26 -31.59 -18.80 -4.00
C THR A 26 -31.22 -18.74 -2.53
N VAL A 27 -30.35 -19.64 -2.05
CA VAL A 27 -29.82 -19.59 -0.68
C VAL A 27 -28.96 -18.35 -0.46
N ALA A 28 -28.13 -17.95 -1.45
CA ALA A 28 -27.37 -16.71 -1.36
C ALA A 28 -28.27 -15.46 -1.31
N ALA A 29 -29.36 -15.43 -2.06
CA ALA A 29 -30.33 -14.33 -2.04
C ALA A 29 -31.12 -14.26 -0.71
N VAL A 30 -31.54 -15.41 -0.16
CA VAL A 30 -32.24 -15.48 1.14
C VAL A 30 -31.30 -15.14 2.31
N LEU A 31 -30.02 -15.49 2.21
CA LEU A 31 -29.01 -15.05 3.18
C LEU A 31 -28.71 -13.55 3.05
N ALA A 32 -28.78 -12.96 1.86
CA ALA A 32 -28.63 -11.52 1.67
C ALA A 32 -29.76 -10.71 2.32
N ASP A 33 -31.00 -11.22 2.30
CA ASP A 33 -32.17 -10.59 2.94
C ASP A 33 -32.18 -10.70 4.47
N SER A 34 -31.38 -11.62 5.04
CA SER A 34 -31.31 -11.86 6.49
C SER A 34 -30.03 -11.35 7.15
N VAL A 35 -29.09 -10.77 6.40
CA VAL A 35 -28.04 -9.93 7.00
C VAL A 35 -28.74 -8.64 7.44
N PRO A 36 -28.85 -8.33 8.75
CA PRO A 36 -29.31 -7.02 9.15
C PRO A 36 -28.38 -6.01 8.51
N SER A 37 -28.91 -5.29 7.52
CA SER A 37 -28.28 -4.10 6.97
C SER A 37 -27.92 -3.25 8.18
N MET A 38 -26.65 -3.20 8.55
CA MET A 38 -26.19 -2.36 9.64
C MET A 38 -26.54 -0.94 9.24
N CYS A 39 -27.70 -0.48 9.70
CA CYS A 39 -28.20 0.84 9.39
C CYS A 39 -27.16 1.79 9.99
N ARG A 40 -26.47 2.53 9.13
CA ARG A 40 -25.45 3.47 9.59
C ARG A 40 -26.15 4.49 10.47
N SER A 41 -25.93 4.40 11.78
CA SER A 41 -26.51 5.34 12.76
C SER A 41 -26.08 6.79 12.50
N VAL A 42 -24.96 6.97 11.80
CA VAL A 42 -24.45 8.28 11.42
C VAL A 42 -23.91 8.22 9.99
N TRP A 43 -24.34 9.19 9.17
CA TRP A 43 -23.84 9.36 7.79
C TRP A 43 -22.33 9.67 7.75
N SER A 44 -21.83 10.48 8.70
CA SER A 44 -20.41 10.73 8.93
C SER A 44 -20.09 10.93 10.42
N PHE A 45 -19.17 10.13 10.95
CA PHE A 45 -18.64 10.32 12.30
C PHE A 45 -17.57 11.42 12.29
N GLN A 46 -17.75 12.47 13.10
CA GLN A 46 -16.74 13.51 13.30
C GLN A 46 -15.50 12.91 13.96
N ARG A 47 -14.35 13.06 13.31
CA ARG A 47 -13.06 12.60 13.82
C ARG A 47 -12.21 13.80 14.19
N ASN A 48 -11.25 13.58 15.08
CA ASN A 48 -10.25 14.60 15.40
C ASN A 48 -9.31 14.77 14.19
N GLU A 49 -9.37 15.92 13.54
CA GLU A 49 -8.53 16.27 12.39
C GLU A 49 -7.39 17.24 12.76
N ARG A 50 -7.29 17.62 14.04
CA ARG A 50 -6.42 18.72 14.51
C ARG A 50 -4.94 18.49 14.28
N TRP A 51 -4.48 17.23 14.25
CA TRP A 51 -3.06 16.99 14.03
C TRP A 51 -2.64 17.41 12.62
N PHE A 52 -3.40 17.05 11.59
CA PHE A 52 -3.08 17.47 10.23
C PHE A 52 -3.43 18.94 9.96
N GLU A 53 -4.59 19.40 10.42
CA GLU A 53 -5.08 20.75 10.10
C GLU A 53 -4.40 21.84 10.94
N ASP A 54 -4.21 21.60 12.23
CA ASP A 54 -3.73 22.62 13.17
C ASP A 54 -2.27 22.41 13.57
N THR A 55 -1.79 21.17 13.67
CA THR A 55 -0.44 20.91 14.20
C THR A 55 0.60 20.91 13.08
N LEU A 56 0.44 20.06 12.07
CA LEU A 56 1.42 19.85 10.99
C LEU A 56 1.86 21.15 10.28
N PRO A 57 0.96 22.09 9.92
CA PRO A 57 1.35 23.30 9.20
C PRO A 57 2.15 24.30 10.05
N HIS A 58 2.00 24.22 11.38
CA HIS A 58 2.67 25.11 12.34
C HIS A 58 3.95 24.48 12.92
N LEU A 59 4.32 23.27 12.51
CA LEU A 59 5.59 22.66 12.91
C LEU A 59 6.77 23.40 12.26
N THR A 60 7.85 23.59 13.04
CA THR A 60 9.15 23.98 12.48
C THR A 60 9.62 22.95 11.45
N GLU A 61 10.47 23.34 10.52
CA GLU A 61 11.02 22.44 9.50
C GLU A 61 11.66 21.17 10.09
N PHE A 62 12.34 21.28 11.24
CA PHE A 62 12.92 20.15 11.95
C PHE A 62 11.86 19.10 12.34
N TYR A 63 10.81 19.54 13.04
CA TYR A 63 9.72 18.65 13.47
C TYR A 63 8.88 18.14 12.30
N PHE A 64 8.68 18.95 11.26
CA PHE A 64 8.00 18.53 10.04
C PHE A 64 8.76 17.37 9.37
N LYS A 65 10.07 17.52 9.22
CA LYS A 65 10.93 16.46 8.68
C LYS A 65 10.96 15.23 9.58
N GLN A 66 10.87 15.39 10.90
CA GLN A 66 10.76 14.24 11.79
C GLN A 66 9.46 13.47 11.59
N ALA A 67 8.35 14.18 11.36
CA ALA A 67 7.02 13.59 11.18
C ALA A 67 6.85 12.90 9.81
N LEU A 68 7.32 13.51 8.72
CA LEU A 68 7.07 13.05 7.34
C LEU A 68 8.33 12.60 6.58
N ARG A 69 9.53 12.65 7.21
CA ARG A 69 10.86 12.36 6.62
C ARG A 69 11.24 13.15 5.37
N VAL A 70 10.46 14.17 5.03
CA VAL A 70 10.71 15.12 3.93
C VAL A 70 10.67 16.55 4.46
N THR A 71 11.34 17.47 3.77
CA THR A 71 11.23 18.90 4.10
C THR A 71 9.88 19.46 3.62
N PRO A 72 9.42 20.59 4.16
CA PRO A 72 8.22 21.26 3.66
C PRO A 72 8.27 21.60 2.17
N SER A 73 9.46 21.93 1.64
CA SER A 73 9.68 22.19 0.21
C SER A 73 9.47 20.93 -0.64
N THR A 74 10.08 19.81 -0.26
CA THR A 74 9.87 18.53 -0.94
C THR A 74 8.42 18.07 -0.83
N PHE A 75 7.77 18.30 0.31
CA PHE A 75 6.35 18.00 0.47
C PHE A 75 5.48 18.78 -0.53
N ARG A 76 5.71 20.09 -0.71
CA ARG A 76 4.99 20.90 -1.71
C ARG A 76 5.23 20.38 -3.13
N TYR A 77 6.48 20.07 -3.47
CA TYR A 77 6.81 19.46 -4.76
C TYR A 77 6.04 18.15 -5.01
N LEU A 78 5.93 17.28 -4.01
CA LEU A 78 5.15 16.05 -4.11
C LEU A 78 3.66 16.33 -4.28
N VAL A 79 3.10 17.31 -3.56
CA VAL A 79 1.70 17.72 -3.71
C VAL A 79 1.43 18.20 -5.12
N GLU A 80 2.29 19.06 -5.66
CA GLU A 80 2.15 19.62 -7.02
C GLU A 80 2.28 18.53 -8.09
N SER A 81 3.28 17.66 -7.95
CA SER A 81 3.56 16.58 -8.91
C SER A 81 2.45 15.52 -8.95
N LEU A 82 1.78 15.26 -7.82
CA LEU A 82 0.77 14.22 -7.68
C LEU A 82 -0.67 14.77 -7.72
N ALA A 83 -0.85 16.09 -7.88
CA ALA A 83 -2.15 16.74 -7.82
C ALA A 83 -3.14 16.21 -8.86
N CYS A 84 -2.66 15.95 -10.08
CA CYS A 84 -3.50 15.45 -11.17
C CYS A 84 -4.14 14.10 -10.80
N ASP A 85 -3.34 13.16 -10.29
CA ASP A 85 -3.79 11.78 -10.00
C ASP A 85 -4.56 11.64 -8.68
N LEU A 86 -4.27 12.49 -7.70
CA LEU A 86 -4.86 12.41 -6.35
C LEU A 86 -6.05 13.34 -6.12
N SER A 87 -6.29 14.28 -7.04
CA SER A 87 -7.45 15.17 -6.98
C SER A 87 -8.75 14.36 -7.05
N ARG A 88 -9.79 14.85 -6.34
CA ARG A 88 -11.15 14.30 -6.45
C ARG A 88 -12.13 15.42 -6.67
N LEU A 89 -13.17 15.11 -7.46
CA LEU A 89 -14.28 16.01 -7.70
C LEU A 89 -14.99 16.32 -6.37
N SER A 90 -15.27 17.61 -6.16
CA SER A 90 -16.15 18.03 -5.09
C SER A 90 -17.57 17.63 -5.42
N THR A 91 -18.28 17.04 -4.45
CA THR A 91 -19.67 16.62 -4.60
C THR A 91 -20.51 17.30 -3.54
N GLN A 92 -21.80 17.52 -3.81
CA GLN A 92 -22.72 18.10 -2.83
C GLN A 92 -22.94 17.21 -1.60
N MET A 93 -22.56 15.94 -1.68
CA MET A 93 -22.67 15.02 -0.56
C MET A 93 -21.52 15.20 0.43
N ARG A 94 -20.27 15.25 -0.03
CA ARG A 94 -19.10 15.29 0.88
C ARG A 94 -17.91 16.01 0.24
N THR A 95 -17.28 16.89 1.02
CA THR A 95 -16.00 17.50 0.66
C THR A 95 -14.92 16.42 0.55
N PRO A 96 -14.21 16.33 -0.59
CA PRO A 96 -13.15 15.35 -0.75
C PRO A 96 -11.96 15.67 0.17
N ILE A 97 -11.25 14.63 0.58
CA ILE A 97 -9.94 14.76 1.24
C ILE A 97 -9.00 15.48 0.28
N SER A 98 -8.38 16.57 0.74
CA SER A 98 -7.43 17.39 -0.02
C SER A 98 -6.21 16.58 -0.50
N VAL A 99 -5.55 17.06 -1.55
CA VAL A 99 -4.36 16.39 -2.10
C VAL A 99 -3.24 16.37 -1.06
N GLU A 100 -3.05 17.48 -0.35
CA GLU A 100 -2.09 17.66 0.73
C GLU A 100 -2.29 16.59 1.81
N LYS A 101 -3.54 16.39 2.26
CA LYS A 101 -3.88 15.40 3.28
C LYS A 101 -3.62 13.98 2.77
N ARG A 102 -3.90 13.70 1.49
CA ARG A 102 -3.61 12.38 0.87
C ARG A 102 -2.13 12.08 0.79
N VAL A 103 -1.33 13.04 0.33
CA VAL A 103 0.13 12.93 0.25
C VAL A 103 0.72 12.76 1.64
N ALA A 104 0.24 13.53 2.63
CA ALA A 104 0.70 13.40 4.01
C ALA A 104 0.36 12.03 4.63
N ILE A 105 -0.84 11.49 4.37
CA ILE A 105 -1.20 10.11 4.79
C ILE A 105 -0.23 9.09 4.17
N GLY A 106 0.05 9.22 2.87
CA GLY A 106 0.95 8.33 2.14
C GLY A 106 2.37 8.36 2.69
N LEU A 107 2.92 9.55 2.88
CA LEU A 107 4.24 9.75 3.48
C LEU A 107 4.30 9.25 4.91
N TYR A 108 3.30 9.56 5.74
CA TYR A 108 3.27 9.08 7.12
C TYR A 108 3.25 7.56 7.19
N ARG A 109 2.55 6.89 6.25
CA ARG A 109 2.54 5.43 6.14
C ARG A 109 3.90 4.85 5.73
N LEU A 110 4.66 5.52 4.87
CA LEU A 110 6.03 5.11 4.51
C LEU A 110 7.02 5.31 5.66
N CYS A 111 6.86 6.41 6.38
CA CYS A 111 7.85 6.88 7.34
C CYS A 111 7.66 6.29 8.75
N SER A 112 6.42 5.92 9.09
CA SER A 112 6.04 5.41 10.40
C SER A 112 5.62 3.95 10.30
N SER A 113 6.07 3.14 11.26
CA SER A 113 5.56 1.78 11.49
C SER A 113 4.20 1.78 12.22
N ALA A 114 3.39 2.83 12.04
CA ALA A 114 2.13 2.99 12.76
C ALA A 114 1.02 2.16 12.11
N GLU A 115 0.15 1.61 12.94
CA GLU A 115 -1.05 0.91 12.48
C GLU A 115 -2.02 1.85 11.76
N ASP A 116 -2.85 1.30 10.86
CA ASP A 116 -3.86 2.07 10.12
C ASP A 116 -4.84 2.81 11.03
N ARG A 117 -5.07 2.29 12.24
CA ARG A 117 -5.94 2.92 13.23
C ARG A 117 -5.34 4.22 13.77
N THR A 118 -4.04 4.25 14.06
CA THR A 118 -3.35 5.46 14.51
C THR A 118 -3.35 6.53 13.43
N ILE A 119 -3.04 6.14 12.19
CA ILE A 119 -3.05 7.07 11.04
C ILE A 119 -4.46 7.62 10.83
N ALA A 120 -5.48 6.76 10.87
CA ALA A 120 -6.88 7.18 10.76
C ALA A 120 -7.27 8.21 11.84
N HIS A 121 -6.80 8.03 13.08
CA HIS A 121 -7.05 8.97 14.16
C HIS A 121 -6.31 10.29 14.01
N LEU A 122 -5.04 10.30 13.57
CA LEU A 122 -4.25 11.52 13.41
C LEU A 122 -4.78 12.40 12.27
N PHE A 123 -5.18 11.79 11.16
CA PHE A 123 -5.65 12.50 9.97
C PHE A 123 -7.17 12.68 9.94
N GLY A 124 -7.88 12.19 10.96
CA GLY A 124 -9.33 12.18 11.08
C GLY A 124 -10.09 11.52 9.91
N VAL A 125 -9.52 10.45 9.36
CA VAL A 125 -10.12 9.68 8.26
C VAL A 125 -10.56 8.28 8.72
N GLY A 126 -11.33 7.56 7.89
CA GLY A 126 -11.66 6.16 8.17
C GLY A 126 -10.45 5.24 7.95
N ARG A 127 -10.34 4.13 8.72
CA ARG A 127 -9.28 3.12 8.52
C ARG A 127 -9.23 2.58 7.10
N SER A 128 -10.39 2.26 6.52
CA SER A 128 -10.49 1.85 5.11
C SER A 128 -10.04 2.96 4.15
N THR A 129 -10.33 4.22 4.50
CA THR A 129 -9.92 5.39 3.72
C THR A 129 -8.40 5.55 3.71
N VAL A 130 -7.71 5.33 4.83
CA VAL A 130 -6.23 5.33 4.88
C VAL A 130 -5.68 4.34 3.86
N ASN A 131 -6.16 3.10 3.86
CA ASN A 131 -5.66 2.07 2.97
C ASN A 131 -5.96 2.36 1.48
N VAL A 132 -7.13 2.94 1.18
CA VAL A 132 -7.46 3.39 -0.19
C VAL A 132 -6.55 4.53 -0.63
N VAL A 133 -6.37 5.55 0.21
CA VAL A 133 -5.51 6.70 -0.08
C VAL A 133 -4.06 6.26 -0.24
N TRP A 134 -3.57 5.36 0.64
CA TRP A 134 -2.25 4.76 0.56
C TRP A 134 -2.00 4.13 -0.81
N ARG A 135 -2.88 3.24 -1.27
CA ARG A 135 -2.74 2.59 -2.58
C ARG A 135 -2.73 3.60 -3.72
N GLN A 136 -3.65 4.57 -3.71
CA GLN A 136 -3.71 5.62 -4.72
C GLN A 136 -2.42 6.46 -4.75
N PHE A 137 -1.93 6.84 -3.58
CA PHE A 137 -0.67 7.56 -3.44
C PHE A 137 0.52 6.74 -3.97
N SER A 138 0.65 5.47 -3.58
CA SER A 138 1.74 4.61 -4.06
C SER A 138 1.73 4.45 -5.58
N THR A 139 0.55 4.22 -6.17
CA THR A 139 0.41 4.12 -7.62
C THR A 139 0.79 5.43 -8.32
N ALA A 140 0.31 6.58 -7.84
CA ALA A 140 0.63 7.88 -8.41
C ALA A 140 2.14 8.20 -8.31
N VAL A 141 2.77 7.90 -7.17
CA VAL A 141 4.22 8.09 -6.99
C VAL A 141 5.02 7.27 -7.99
N ILE A 142 4.69 5.99 -8.17
CA ILE A 142 5.37 5.13 -9.13
C ILE A 142 5.20 5.69 -10.55
N GLN A 143 3.98 6.01 -10.95
CA GLN A 143 3.68 6.49 -12.29
C GLN A 143 4.37 7.81 -12.64
N GLN A 144 4.41 8.77 -11.71
CA GLN A 144 4.94 10.11 -11.98
C GLN A 144 6.45 10.23 -11.72
N LEU A 145 6.98 9.51 -10.72
CA LEU A 145 8.33 9.78 -10.19
C LEU A 145 9.33 8.65 -10.46
N GLU A 146 8.90 7.41 -10.71
CA GLU A 146 9.84 6.28 -10.91
C GLU A 146 10.84 6.56 -12.03
N SER A 147 10.36 6.98 -13.20
CA SER A 147 11.22 7.22 -14.37
C SER A 147 12.22 8.37 -14.19
N GLN A 148 11.92 9.32 -13.30
CA GLN A 148 12.78 10.49 -13.06
C GLN A 148 13.85 10.20 -12.03
N TRP A 149 13.53 9.40 -11.01
CA TRP A 149 14.36 9.24 -9.81
C TRP A 149 14.99 7.84 -9.69
N ILE A 150 14.41 6.82 -10.31
CA ILE A 150 14.91 5.45 -10.29
C ILE A 150 15.46 5.12 -11.67
N CYS A 151 16.77 5.21 -11.82
CA CYS A 151 17.48 4.79 -13.02
C CYS A 151 18.24 3.49 -12.74
N MET A 152 17.90 2.43 -13.46
CA MET A 152 18.67 1.19 -13.41
C MET A 152 19.93 1.34 -14.26
N VAL A 153 21.04 0.82 -13.73
CA VAL A 153 22.34 0.81 -14.43
C VAL A 153 22.19 0.10 -15.77
N ARG A 154 22.59 0.78 -16.85
CA ARG A 154 22.56 0.21 -18.20
C ARG A 154 23.68 -0.82 -18.36
N ARG A 155 23.44 -1.85 -19.15
CA ARG A 155 24.44 -2.90 -19.43
C ARG A 155 25.76 -2.34 -19.99
N ALA A 156 25.69 -1.29 -20.81
CA ALA A 156 26.86 -0.65 -21.40
C ALA A 156 27.78 -0.01 -20.35
N ASP A 157 27.21 0.55 -19.28
CA ASP A 157 27.94 1.29 -18.24
C ASP A 157 28.33 0.38 -17.05
N MET A 158 27.89 -0.88 -17.07
CA MET A 158 28.02 -1.82 -15.95
C MET A 158 29.48 -2.06 -15.54
N ALA A 159 30.38 -2.18 -16.51
CA ALA A 159 31.79 -2.41 -16.23
C ALA A 159 32.45 -1.23 -15.49
N ASP A 160 32.07 0.00 -15.86
CA ASP A 160 32.57 1.21 -15.21
C ASP A 160 32.03 1.32 -13.78
N HIS A 161 30.73 1.08 -13.57
CA HIS A 161 30.16 1.07 -12.22
C HIS A 161 30.74 -0.01 -11.30
N VAL A 162 31.03 -1.21 -11.83
CA VAL A 162 31.70 -2.26 -11.04
C VAL A 162 33.10 -1.82 -10.61
N ARG A 163 33.85 -1.20 -11.53
CA ARG A 163 35.20 -0.69 -11.23
C ARG A 163 35.17 0.44 -10.20
N GLU A 164 34.26 1.39 -10.36
CA GLU A 164 34.09 2.52 -9.43
C GLU A 164 33.68 2.06 -8.04
N PHE A 165 32.70 1.16 -7.96
CA PHE A 165 32.24 0.61 -6.69
C PHE A 165 33.36 -0.17 -5.98
N PHE A 166 34.13 -0.98 -6.71
CA PHE A 166 35.29 -1.68 -6.16
C PHE A 166 36.37 -0.73 -5.68
N ALA A 167 36.65 0.35 -6.44
CA ALA A 167 37.67 1.33 -6.05
C ALA A 167 37.34 2.03 -4.72
N VAL A 168 36.06 2.24 -4.42
CA VAL A 168 35.60 2.88 -3.18
C VAL A 168 35.44 1.89 -2.02
N THR A 169 34.91 0.69 -2.29
CA THR A 169 34.47 -0.25 -1.24
C THR A 169 35.37 -1.47 -1.05
N GLY A 170 36.20 -1.79 -2.05
CA GLY A 170 36.94 -3.06 -2.13
C GLY A 170 36.06 -4.29 -2.39
N PHE A 171 34.74 -4.12 -2.60
CA PHE A 171 33.83 -5.24 -2.81
C PHE A 171 33.73 -5.61 -4.30
N PRO A 172 34.13 -6.83 -4.70
CA PRO A 172 34.18 -7.22 -6.11
C PRO A 172 32.78 -7.47 -6.68
N GLN A 173 32.61 -7.28 -7.99
CA GLN A 173 31.41 -7.64 -8.75
C GLN A 173 30.09 -7.02 -8.25
N ALA A 174 30.14 -5.85 -7.59
CA ALA A 174 28.97 -5.09 -7.22
C ALA A 174 28.97 -3.72 -7.92
N VAL A 175 27.78 -3.20 -8.19
CA VAL A 175 27.56 -1.88 -8.82
C VAL A 175 27.03 -0.84 -7.84
N GLY A 176 26.70 -1.25 -6.62
CA GLY A 176 26.03 -0.43 -5.62
C GLY A 176 25.68 -1.24 -4.39
N ALA A 177 25.28 -0.54 -3.34
CA ALA A 177 24.74 -1.14 -2.12
C ALA A 177 23.32 -0.59 -1.90
N LEU A 178 22.39 -1.49 -1.60
CA LEU A 178 21.10 -1.14 -1.03
C LEU A 178 21.22 -1.25 0.49
N ASP A 179 20.51 -0.40 1.23
CA ASP A 179 20.51 -0.48 2.70
C ASP A 179 20.08 -1.88 3.18
N GLY A 180 20.58 -2.28 4.34
CA GLY A 180 20.52 -3.66 4.83
C GLY A 180 19.08 -4.18 4.96
N CYS A 181 18.79 -5.29 4.27
CA CYS A 181 17.59 -6.09 4.49
C CYS A 181 17.92 -7.28 5.39
N HIS A 182 17.07 -7.59 6.36
CA HIS A 182 17.23 -8.81 7.16
C HIS A 182 16.72 -10.02 6.38
N PHE A 183 17.62 -10.98 6.12
CA PHE A 183 17.24 -12.28 5.57
C PHE A 183 17.31 -13.34 6.66
N PRO A 184 16.27 -14.15 6.87
CA PRO A 184 16.37 -15.30 7.73
C PRO A 184 17.33 -16.31 7.10
N VAL A 185 18.42 -16.61 7.80
CA VAL A 185 19.41 -17.60 7.38
C VAL A 185 19.51 -18.65 8.47
N SER A 186 19.64 -19.93 8.10
CA SER A 186 19.97 -21.01 9.02
C SER A 186 21.48 -21.12 9.12
N PRO A 187 22.13 -20.58 10.18
CA PRO A 187 23.58 -20.50 10.20
C PRO A 187 24.21 -21.89 10.42
N PRO A 188 25.40 -22.15 9.84
CA PRO A 188 26.17 -23.35 10.15
C PRO A 188 26.54 -23.39 11.64
N LYS A 189 26.42 -24.57 12.27
CA LYS A 189 26.68 -24.74 13.72
C LYS A 189 28.05 -24.22 14.18
N LYS A 190 29.07 -24.30 13.32
CA LYS A 190 30.46 -23.87 13.65
C LYS A 190 30.64 -22.35 13.72
N HIS A 191 29.75 -21.57 13.09
CA HIS A 191 29.88 -20.12 12.95
C HIS A 191 28.62 -19.38 13.39
N ALA A 192 27.75 -20.01 14.18
CA ALA A 192 26.43 -19.46 14.51
C ALA A 192 26.49 -18.05 15.12
N THR A 193 27.53 -17.74 15.88
CA THR A 193 27.78 -16.40 16.45
C THR A 193 28.06 -15.32 15.40
N ASP A 194 28.61 -15.67 14.24
CA ASP A 194 28.93 -14.70 13.18
C ASP A 194 27.67 -14.24 12.42
N TYR A 195 26.56 -14.96 12.58
CA TYR A 195 25.26 -14.66 12.00
C TYR A 195 24.33 -13.97 13.03
N TYR A 196 24.85 -13.60 14.20
CA TYR A 196 24.08 -12.90 15.22
C TYR A 196 23.83 -11.46 14.81
N ASN A 197 22.56 -11.10 14.67
CA ASN A 197 22.15 -9.73 14.42
C ASN A 197 22.15 -8.94 15.74
N TYR A 198 22.92 -7.85 15.82
CA TYR A 198 22.94 -6.98 16.99
C TYR A 198 21.57 -6.37 17.33
N LYS A 199 20.63 -6.35 16.37
CA LYS A 199 19.25 -5.89 16.57
C LYS A 199 18.34 -6.95 17.19
N GLY A 200 18.85 -8.15 17.49
CA GLY A 200 18.12 -9.21 18.20
C GLY A 200 16.98 -9.85 17.41
N TRP A 201 17.04 -9.82 16.08
CA TRP A 201 16.12 -10.50 15.17
C TRP A 201 16.54 -11.94 14.92
#